data_AF-A0A9D5V0H1-F1
#
_entry.id   AF-A0A9D5V0H1-F1
#
_cell.length_a   1.000
_cell.length_b   1.000
_cell.length_c   1.000
_cell.angle_alpha   90.00
_cell.angle_beta   90.00
_cell.angle_gamma   90.00
#
_symmetry.space_group_name_H-M   'P 1'
#
loop_
_entity.id
_entity.type
_entity.pdbx_description
1 polymer ?
#
loop_
_entity_poly.entity_id
_entity_poly.type
_entity_poly.pdbx_seq_one_letter_code
_entity_poly.pdbx_strand_id
1 'polypeptide(L)'
;MPFVPGRPTQFHIIILTGRDGGIVEGLRAGADVYFRKPYDLEDLVAQIEKGMVATRIRIFSVQDSLTGLFRRRILDAVFALESAKLQRGGQPLSVILFDIDHYQERQRYLRASCG
;
A
#
# COMPACT_ATOMS: atom_id res chain seq x y z
N MET A 1 -9.11 15.10 7.40
CA MET A 1 -8.94 15.17 5.93
C MET A 1 -9.73 14.02 5.30
N PRO A 2 -10.47 14.22 4.20
CA PRO A 2 -11.21 13.15 3.56
C PRO A 2 -10.28 12.18 2.82
N PHE A 3 -10.70 10.91 2.75
CA PHE A 3 -10.06 9.84 1.98
C PHE A 3 -10.08 10.17 0.48
N VAL A 4 -8.89 10.18 -0.16
CA VAL A 4 -8.74 10.36 -1.62
C VAL A 4 -8.19 9.06 -2.22
N PRO A 5 -8.95 8.34 -3.07
CA PRO A 5 -8.47 7.12 -3.69
C PRO A 5 -7.27 7.41 -4.60
N GLY A 6 -6.22 6.58 -4.54
CA GLY A 6 -5.11 6.58 -5.51
C GLY A 6 -3.93 7.52 -5.28
N ARG A 7 -3.73 8.02 -4.05
CA ARG A 7 -2.37 8.31 -3.57
C ARG A 7 -1.88 7.13 -2.72
N PRO A 8 -0.84 6.39 -3.13
CA PRO A 8 -0.22 5.34 -2.31
C PRO A 8 0.64 5.94 -1.19
N THR A 9 0.26 7.08 -0.61
CA THR A 9 0.98 7.65 0.54
C THR A 9 0.40 7.03 1.80
N GLN A 10 0.71 5.76 2.04
CA GLN A 10 0.44 5.07 3.30
C GLN A 10 1.78 4.80 4.01
N PHE A 11 2.61 5.85 4.07
CA PHE A 11 3.85 5.84 4.82
C PHE A 11 3.52 5.80 6.31
N HIS A 12 4.25 4.99 7.07
CA HIS A 12 4.23 5.10 8.52
C HIS A 12 5.04 6.34 8.91
N ILE A 13 4.37 7.38 9.40
CA ILE A 13 4.97 8.69 9.66
C ILE A 13 5.30 8.81 11.15
N ILE A 14 6.58 8.95 11.45
CA ILE A 14 7.09 9.24 12.79
C ILE A 14 7.57 10.70 12.82
N ILE A 15 7.00 11.51 13.71
CA ILE A 15 7.42 12.89 13.92
C ILE A 15 8.38 12.95 15.12
N LEU A 16 9.53 13.60 14.93
CA LEU A 16 10.48 13.90 16.00
C LEU A 16 10.50 15.40 16.26
N THR A 17 10.20 15.85 17.48
CA THR A 17 10.25 17.28 17.86
C THR A 17 11.24 17.57 18.98
N GLY A 18 11.76 18.79 19.03
CA GLY A 18 12.44 19.34 20.22
C GLY A 18 11.60 20.36 21.00
N ARG A 19 10.40 20.70 20.53
CA ARG A 19 9.52 21.69 21.19
C ARG A 19 8.63 21.05 22.25
N ASP A 20 8.35 21.82 23.29
CA ASP A 20 7.26 21.55 24.24
C ASP A 20 5.90 21.70 23.55
N GLY A 21 5.04 20.68 23.67
CA GLY A 21 3.71 20.65 23.05
C GLY A 21 3.67 20.08 21.63
N GLY A 22 2.51 20.16 20.98
CA GLY A 22 2.32 19.74 19.59
C GLY A 22 2.10 18.24 19.34
N ILE A 23 2.21 17.38 20.36
CA ILE A 23 2.01 15.92 20.25
C ILE A 23 0.62 15.60 19.67
N VAL A 24 -0.41 16.14 20.32
CA VAL A 24 -1.82 15.87 19.95
C VAL A 24 -2.12 16.39 18.55
N GLU A 25 -1.53 17.53 18.18
CA GLU A 25 -1.72 18.12 16.86
C GLU A 25 -1.02 17.32 15.76
N GLY A 26 0.21 16.84 16.00
CA GLY A 26 0.93 15.95 15.09
C GLY A 26 0.21 14.63 14.86
N LEU A 27 -0.34 14.02 15.93
CA LEU A 27 -1.17 12.81 15.81
C LEU A 27 -2.47 13.10 15.04
N ARG A 28 -3.14 14.22 15.32
CA ARG A 28 -4.36 14.63 14.58
C ARG A 28 -4.09 15.00 13.12
N ALA A 29 -2.88 15.44 12.81
CA ALA A 29 -2.44 15.71 11.45
C ALA A 29 -2.17 14.42 10.64
N GLY A 30 -2.21 13.24 11.28
CA GLY A 30 -2.07 11.94 10.63
C GLY A 30 -0.71 11.29 10.81
N ALA A 31 0.12 11.74 11.75
CA ALA A 31 1.28 10.97 12.17
C ALA A 31 0.85 9.72 12.93
N ASP A 32 1.48 8.59 12.65
CA ASP A 32 1.25 7.35 13.38
C ASP A 32 1.89 7.41 14.78
N VAL A 33 3.05 8.10 14.88
CA VAL A 33 3.84 8.17 16.11
C VAL A 33 4.49 9.55 16.25
N TYR A 34 4.62 10.00 17.50
CA TYR A 34 5.28 11.24 17.86
C TYR A 34 6.31 10.99 18.96
N PHE A 35 7.54 11.47 18.76
CA PHE A 35 8.61 11.44 19.76
C PHE A 35 9.10 12.84 20.08
N ARG A 36 9.35 13.06 21.36
CA ARG A 36 10.01 14.26 21.87
C ARG A 36 11.50 13.97 22.09
N LYS A 37 12.36 14.92 21.73
CA LYS A 37 13.79 14.89 22.05
C LYS A 37 14.04 15.42 23.48
N PRO A 38 14.95 14.81 24.25
CA PRO A 38 15.65 13.57 23.94
C PRO A 38 14.71 12.36 24.04
N TYR A 39 14.84 11.41 23.12
CA TYR A 39 14.07 10.16 23.10
C TYR A 39 15.00 8.98 23.36
N ASP A 40 14.42 7.89 23.85
CA ASP A 40 15.09 6.60 23.93
C ASP A 40 15.20 5.98 22.53
N LEU A 41 16.36 5.39 22.23
CA LEU A 41 16.61 4.79 20.93
C LEU A 41 15.90 3.44 20.76
N GLU A 42 15.79 2.64 21.83
CA GLU A 42 15.08 1.36 21.80
C GLU A 42 13.59 1.57 21.52
N ASP A 43 12.99 2.58 22.16
CA ASP A 43 11.59 2.95 21.91
C ASP A 43 11.38 3.38 20.45
N LEU A 44 12.30 4.18 19.89
CA LEU A 44 12.21 4.62 18.49
C LEU A 44 12.33 3.43 17.53
N VAL A 45 13.27 2.51 17.77
CA VAL A 45 13.46 1.31 16.96
C VAL A 45 12.21 0.43 16.98
N ALA A 46 11.63 0.19 18.16
CA ALA A 46 10.40 -0.59 18.29
C ALA A 46 9.23 -0.01 17.46
N GLN A 47 9.10 1.31 17.42
CA GLN A 47 8.05 1.96 16.61
C GLN A 47 8.33 1.87 15.10
N ILE A 48 9.60 1.94 14.68
CA ILE A 48 9.98 1.73 13.29
C ILE A 48 9.64 0.30 12.85
N GLU A 49 10.02 -0.70 13.65
CA GLU A 49 9.74 -2.11 13.36
C GLU A 49 8.25 -2.39 13.25
N LYS A 50 7.46 -1.84 14.20
CA LYS A 50 6.00 -1.91 14.15
C LYS A 50 5.44 -1.30 12.86
N GLY A 51 5.96 -0.15 12.44
CA GLY A 51 5.57 0.50 11.19
C GLY A 51 5.93 -0.31 9.95
N MET A 52 7.07 -0.98 9.95
CA MET A 52 7.49 -1.87 8.85
C MET A 52 6.58 -3.08 8.73
N VAL A 53 6.23 -3.74 9.84
CA VAL A 53 5.30 -4.88 9.84
C VAL A 53 3.91 -4.46 9.34
N ALA A 54 3.38 -3.34 9.84
CA ALA A 54 2.08 -2.81 9.41
C ALA A 54 2.08 -2.49 7.90
N THR A 55 3.18 -1.91 7.39
CA THR A 55 3.34 -1.62 5.96
C THR A 55 3.42 -2.92 5.14
N ARG A 56 4.16 -3.93 5.61
CA ARG A 56 4.30 -5.22 4.94
C ARG A 56 2.98 -5.96 4.80
N ILE A 57 2.19 -6.04 5.88
CA ILE A 57 0.85 -6.66 5.86
C ILE A 57 -0.06 -5.99 4.82
N ARG A 58 0.02 -4.66 4.71
CA ARG A 58 -0.75 -3.90 3.71
C ARG A 58 -0.29 -4.22 2.29
N ILE A 59 1.02 -4.27 2.04
CA ILE A 59 1.56 -4.67 0.72
C ILE A 59 1.06 -6.06 0.32
N PHE A 60 1.13 -7.05 1.22
CA PHE A 60 0.62 -8.40 0.96
C PHE A 60 -0.91 -8.47 0.79
N SER A 61 -1.64 -7.51 1.37
CA SER A 61 -3.07 -7.37 1.11
C SER A 61 -3.32 -6.84 -0.31
N VAL A 62 -2.44 -5.99 -0.82
CA VAL A 62 -2.58 -5.30 -2.11
C VAL A 62 -2.05 -6.15 -3.27
N GLN A 63 -1.06 -7.01 -3.03
CA GLN A 63 -0.45 -7.88 -4.04
C GLN A 63 -0.94 -9.34 -3.95
N ASP A 64 -0.94 -10.02 -5.09
CA ASP A 64 -1.14 -11.46 -5.19
C ASP A 64 0.15 -12.18 -4.80
N SER A 65 0.06 -13.17 -3.91
CA SER A 65 1.23 -13.84 -3.33
C SER A 65 1.95 -14.77 -4.31
N LEU A 66 1.27 -15.23 -5.37
CA LEU A 66 1.84 -16.13 -6.35
C LEU A 66 2.64 -15.38 -7.43
N THR A 67 2.19 -14.17 -7.78
CA THR A 67 2.73 -13.42 -8.92
C THR A 67 3.46 -12.12 -8.52
N GLY A 68 3.24 -11.61 -7.29
CA GLY A 68 3.73 -10.30 -6.86
C GLY A 68 3.04 -9.12 -7.55
N LEU A 69 2.09 -9.38 -8.46
CA LEU A 69 1.32 -8.34 -9.15
C LEU A 69 0.26 -7.76 -8.22
N PHE A 70 -0.18 -6.53 -8.50
CA PHE A 70 -1.30 -5.95 -7.78
C PHE A 70 -2.59 -6.75 -8.02
N ARG A 71 -3.37 -6.96 -6.96
CA ARG A 71 -4.67 -7.60 -7.05
C ARG A 71 -5.65 -6.73 -7.85
N ARG A 72 -6.64 -7.39 -8.47
CA ARG A 72 -7.68 -6.77 -9.28
C ARG A 72 -8.35 -5.55 -8.63
N ARG A 73 -8.67 -5.64 -7.34
CA ARG A 73 -9.30 -4.53 -6.58
C ARG A 73 -8.52 -3.22 -6.62
N ILE A 74 -7.18 -3.30 -6.68
CA ILE A 74 -6.30 -2.13 -6.73
C ILE A 74 -6.28 -1.56 -8.14
N LEU A 75 -6.24 -2.44 -9.15
CA LEU A 75 -6.39 -2.06 -10.54
C LEU A 75 -7.70 -1.30 -10.77
N ASP A 76 -8.84 -1.81 -10.28
CA ASP A 76 -10.14 -1.17 -10.46
C ASP A 76 -10.20 0.23 -9.80
N ALA A 77 -9.65 0.37 -8.59
CA ALA A 77 -9.59 1.64 -7.88
C ALA A 77 -8.70 2.68 -8.60
N VAL A 78 -7.52 2.26 -9.07
CA VAL A 78 -6.60 3.12 -9.82
C VAL A 78 -7.20 3.49 -11.18
N PHE A 79 -7.81 2.53 -11.88
CA PHE A 79 -8.45 2.76 -13.17
C PHE A 79 -9.59 3.78 -13.06
N ALA A 80 -10.46 3.66 -12.07
CA ALA A 80 -11.55 4.61 -11.84
C ALA A 80 -11.02 6.04 -11.57
N LEU A 81 -9.96 6.18 -10.76
CA LEU A 81 -9.33 7.46 -10.48
C LEU A 81 -8.72 8.08 -11.74
N GLU A 82 -7.87 7.33 -12.45
CA GLU A 82 -7.15 7.84 -13.62
C GLU A 82 -8.13 8.14 -14.76
N SER A 83 -9.15 7.30 -14.97
CA SER A 83 -10.23 7.58 -15.93
C SER A 83 -10.92 8.92 -15.60
N ALA A 84 -11.27 9.16 -14.34
CA ALA A 84 -11.90 10.41 -13.93
C ALA A 84 -10.99 11.65 -14.09
N LYS A 85 -9.68 11.51 -13.88
CA LYS A 85 -8.69 12.58 -14.13
C LYS A 85 -8.58 12.89 -15.61
N LEU A 86 -8.46 11.84 -16.44
CA LEU A 86 -8.22 11.95 -17.87
C LEU A 86 -9.46 12.45 -18.62
N GLN A 87 -10.67 12.10 -18.17
CA GLN A 87 -11.92 12.70 -18.67
C GLN A 87 -11.95 14.22 -18.54
N ARG A 88 -11.29 14.78 -17.52
CA ARG A 88 -11.19 16.24 -17.33
C ARG A 88 -10.05 16.89 -18.11
N GLY A 89 -9.02 16.12 -18.47
CA GLY A 89 -7.80 16.61 -19.12
C GLY A 89 -7.64 16.25 -20.60
N GLY A 90 -8.53 15.41 -21.16
CA GLY A 90 -8.54 15.02 -22.58
C GLY A 90 -7.40 14.08 -23.02
N GLN A 91 -6.60 13.56 -22.08
CA GLN A 91 -5.49 12.66 -22.37
C GLN A 91 -5.98 11.19 -22.50
N PRO A 92 -5.45 10.39 -23.44
CA PRO A 92 -5.90 9.01 -23.65
C PRO A 92 -5.41 8.04 -22.55
N LEU A 93 -6.27 7.10 -22.16
CA LEU A 93 -5.95 5.98 -21.24
C LEU A 93 -5.87 4.67 -22.03
N SER A 94 -4.81 3.90 -21.83
CA SER A 94 -4.64 2.56 -22.43
C SER A 94 -4.60 1.49 -21.36
N VAL A 95 -5.23 0.34 -21.63
CA VAL A 95 -5.24 -0.84 -20.77
C VAL A 95 -4.85 -2.05 -21.59
N ILE A 96 -4.00 -2.92 -21.04
CA ILE A 96 -3.66 -4.21 -21.63
C ILE A 96 -4.30 -5.30 -20.75
N LEU A 97 -5.08 -6.16 -21.39
CA LEU A 97 -5.59 -7.38 -20.79
C LEU A 97 -4.88 -8.56 -21.45
N PHE A 98 -4.26 -9.42 -20.66
CA PHE A 98 -3.65 -10.65 -21.13
C PHE A 98 -4.20 -11.81 -20.31
N ASP A 99 -4.44 -12.93 -20.98
CA ASP A 99 -4.85 -14.21 -20.38
C ASP A 99 -3.81 -15.26 -20.73
N ILE A 100 -3.57 -16.22 -19.84
CA ILE A 100 -2.62 -17.30 -20.09
C ILE A 100 -3.38 -18.48 -20.70
N ASP A 101 -3.15 -18.73 -21.98
CA ASP A 101 -3.77 -19.84 -22.69
C ASP A 101 -3.43 -21.20 -22.03
N HIS A 102 -4.40 -22.12 -22.06
CA HIS A 102 -4.28 -23.51 -21.56
C HIS A 102 -3.87 -23.66 -20.08
N TYR A 103 -4.15 -22.65 -19.23
CA TYR A 103 -3.83 -22.72 -17.79
C TYR A 103 -4.46 -23.95 -17.10
N GLN A 104 -5.67 -24.34 -17.49
CA GLN A 104 -6.40 -25.47 -16.91
C GLN A 104 -5.78 -26.84 -17.25
N GLU A 105 -5.34 -27.04 -18.49
CA GLU A 105 -4.69 -28.29 -18.91
C GLU A 105 -3.34 -28.48 -18.21
N ARG A 106 -2.58 -27.39 -18.04
CA ARG A 106 -1.31 -27.40 -17.31
C ARG A 106 -1.49 -27.75 -15.82
N GLN A 107 -2.52 -27.18 -15.18
CA GLN A 107 -2.90 -27.54 -13.81
C GLN A 107 -3.29 -29.02 -13.67
N ARG A 108 -3.98 -29.59 -14.67
CA ARG A 108 -4.39 -31.00 -14.67
C ARG A 108 -3.20 -31.95 -14.80
N TYR A 109 -2.22 -31.62 -15.64
CA TYR A 109 -0.97 -32.37 -15.77
C TYR A 109 -0.17 -32.41 -14.46
N LEU A 110 0.02 -31.24 -13.82
CA LEU A 110 0.78 -31.15 -12.57
C LEU A 110 0.16 -31.97 -11.42
N ARG A 111 -1.17 -32.07 -11.38
CA ARG A 111 -1.87 -32.88 -10.36
C ARG A 111 -1.83 -34.38 -10.64
N ALA A 112 -1.73 -34.78 -11.91
CA ALA A 112 -1.66 -36.19 -12.31
C ALA A 112 -0.26 -36.81 -12.15
N SER A 113 0.80 -36.00 -12.12
CA SER A 113 2.19 -36.47 -11.97
C SER A 113 2.70 -36.55 -10.52
N CYS A 114 1.91 -36.12 -9.53
CA CYS A 114 2.22 -36.24 -8.09
C CYS A 114 1.45 -37.39 -7.39
N GLY A 115 0.88 -38.33 -8.17
CA GLY A 115 0.20 -39.53 -7.66
C GLY A 115 1.07 -40.77 -7.75
#